data_AF-A0A519I3H7-F1
#
_entry.id   AF-A0A519I3H7-F1
#
_cell.length_a   1.000
_cell.length_b   1.000
_cell.length_c   1.000
_cell.angle_alpha   90.00
_cell.angle_beta   90.00
_cell.angle_gamma   90.00
#
_symmetry.space_group_name_H-M   'P 1'
#
loop_
_entity.id
_entity.type
_entity.pdbx_description
1 polymer ?
#
loop_
_entity_poly.entity_id
_entity_poly.type
_entity_poly.pdbx_seq_one_letter_code
_entity_poly.pdbx_strand_id
1 'polypeptide(L)'
;MHERSAPGDEPAPPGNWDSESGPTRFTLRACEAAWPDEAASVEVGDVTLKAPTPEPRRIVVIGDTGCRLKASAREFQGCNDPVDWPFPRVLAQALALKPDLVVHVGDYHYRESPCPAGLFACAGTPWGYGDDAWQADFFRPAQSLLAAAPWVFVRGNHEICARAGQG
;
A
#
# COMPACT_ATOMS: atom_id res chain seq x y z
N MET A 1 -17.54 2.14 14.87
CA MET A 1 -16.52 2.70 13.96
C MET A 1 -15.90 3.91 14.64
N HIS A 2 -14.58 4.02 14.61
CA HIS A 2 -13.81 5.10 15.20
C HIS A 2 -12.90 5.70 14.11
N GLU A 3 -12.88 7.02 14.02
CA GLU A 3 -12.01 7.72 13.09
C GLU A 3 -10.56 7.69 13.57
N ARG A 4 -9.64 7.37 12.66
CA ARG A 4 -8.19 7.35 12.91
C ARG A 4 -7.48 8.57 12.34
N SER A 5 -7.93 9.06 11.19
CA SER A 5 -7.43 10.31 10.59
C SER A 5 -8.46 10.97 9.69
N ALA A 6 -8.43 12.30 9.66
CA ALA A 6 -9.23 13.11 8.74
C ALA A 6 -8.42 13.46 7.48
N PRO A 7 -9.09 13.77 6.35
CA PRO A 7 -8.41 14.34 5.19
C PRO A 7 -7.68 15.63 5.55
N GLY A 8 -6.49 15.83 5.02
CA GLY A 8 -5.66 16.99 5.32
C GLY A 8 -4.26 16.90 4.73
N ASP A 9 -3.51 17.99 4.91
CA ASP A 9 -2.08 18.02 4.65
C ASP A 9 -1.34 17.66 5.94
N GLU A 10 -0.37 16.77 5.81
CA GLU A 10 0.52 16.36 6.90
C GLU A 10 1.91 16.99 6.69
N PRO A 11 2.66 17.26 7.76
CA PRO A 11 4.05 17.70 7.64
C PRO A 11 4.87 16.67 6.86
N ALA A 12 5.90 17.10 6.13
CA ALA A 12 6.83 16.14 5.53
C ALA A 12 7.50 15.28 6.62
N PRO A 13 7.79 13.99 6.36
CA PRO A 13 8.44 13.13 7.33
C PRO A 13 9.78 13.73 7.81
N PRO A 14 10.06 13.74 9.13
CA PRO A 14 11.21 14.45 9.72
C PRO A 14 12.59 13.91 9.30
N GLY A 15 12.67 12.78 8.60
CA GLY A 15 13.91 12.23 8.03
C GLY A 15 14.00 12.32 6.51
N ASN A 16 13.02 12.95 5.87
CA ASN A 16 12.98 13.11 4.43
C ASN A 16 13.69 14.41 4.04
N TRP A 17 14.97 14.27 3.69
CA TRP A 17 15.82 15.37 3.20
C TRP A 17 15.76 15.53 1.68
N ASP A 18 14.91 14.76 1.00
CA ASP A 18 14.76 14.88 -0.44
C ASP A 18 13.98 16.15 -0.76
N SER A 19 14.70 17.16 -1.27
CA SER A 19 14.12 18.45 -1.67
C SER A 19 13.10 18.31 -2.79
N GLU A 20 13.14 17.19 -3.51
CA GLU A 20 12.18 16.92 -4.55
C GLU A 20 10.90 16.30 -4.01
N SER A 21 10.80 15.93 -2.73
CA SER A 21 9.61 15.29 -2.14
C SER A 21 8.35 16.17 -2.19
N GLY A 22 7.22 15.55 -2.54
CA GLY A 22 5.96 16.21 -2.81
C GLY A 22 5.21 16.47 -1.52
N PRO A 23 4.14 17.31 -1.56
CA PRO A 23 3.32 17.52 -0.38
C PRO A 23 2.76 16.19 0.13
N THR A 24 2.80 15.99 1.45
CA THR A 24 2.18 14.81 2.08
C THR A 24 0.71 15.14 2.29
N ARG A 25 -0.12 14.79 1.31
CA ARG A 25 -1.56 15.09 1.31
C ARG A 25 -2.37 13.81 1.38
N PHE A 26 -3.33 13.78 2.29
CA PHE A 26 -4.32 12.71 2.40
C PHE A 26 -5.70 13.28 2.08
N THR A 27 -6.31 12.77 1.01
CA THR A 27 -7.67 13.13 0.60
C THR A 27 -8.73 12.23 1.24
N LEU A 28 -8.31 11.06 1.74
CA LEU A 28 -9.18 10.05 2.34
C LEU A 28 -9.25 10.19 3.86
N ARG A 29 -10.38 9.76 4.42
CA ARG A 29 -10.58 9.56 5.87
C ARG A 29 -10.26 8.10 6.21
N ALA A 30 -9.45 7.86 7.23
CA ALA A 30 -9.23 6.52 7.75
C ALA A 30 -10.11 6.28 8.98
N CYS A 31 -10.79 5.14 8.99
CA CYS A 31 -11.63 4.68 10.10
C CYS A 31 -11.28 3.24 10.43
N GLU A 32 -11.53 2.85 11.68
CA GLU A 32 -11.48 1.46 12.10
C GLU A 32 -12.79 1.02 12.76
N ALA A 33 -13.01 -0.27 12.82
CA ALA A 33 -14.04 -0.87 13.64
C ALA A 33 -13.59 -2.26 14.08
N ALA A 34 -14.00 -2.69 15.28
CA ALA A 34 -13.92 -4.09 15.63
C ALA A 34 -14.81 -4.91 14.69
N TRP A 35 -14.35 -6.11 14.32
CA TRP A 35 -15.19 -7.05 13.59
C TRP A 35 -16.41 -7.42 14.46
N PRO A 36 -17.65 -7.37 13.94
CA PRO A 36 -18.82 -7.73 14.75
C PRO A 36 -18.82 -9.22 15.13
N ASP A 37 -19.18 -9.51 16.37
CA ASP A 37 -19.29 -10.90 16.85
C ASP A 37 -20.24 -11.71 15.95
N GLU A 38 -19.86 -12.95 15.64
CA GLU A 38 -20.63 -13.92 14.83
C GLU A 38 -20.92 -13.50 13.37
N ALA A 39 -20.51 -12.31 12.93
CA ALA A 39 -20.71 -11.87 11.55
C ALA A 39 -19.80 -12.65 10.60
N ALA A 40 -20.40 -13.39 9.66
CA ALA A 40 -19.67 -14.12 8.61
C ALA A 40 -19.13 -13.20 7.50
N SER A 41 -19.75 -12.03 7.32
CA SER A 41 -19.34 -11.00 6.37
C SER A 41 -19.78 -9.62 6.84
N VAL A 42 -19.09 -8.59 6.37
CA VAL A 42 -19.49 -7.18 6.53
C VAL A 42 -19.45 -6.48 5.18
N GLU A 43 -20.33 -5.50 4.99
CA GLU A 43 -20.33 -4.63 3.82
C GLU A 43 -19.80 -3.25 4.22
N VAL A 44 -18.84 -2.74 3.44
CA VAL A 44 -18.26 -1.41 3.59
C VAL A 44 -18.36 -0.71 2.24
N GLY A 45 -19.38 0.14 2.09
CA GLY A 45 -19.76 0.66 0.77
C GLY A 45 -20.11 -0.50 -0.17
N ASP A 46 -19.43 -0.57 -1.33
CA ASP A 46 -19.66 -1.60 -2.34
C ASP A 46 -18.75 -2.85 -2.15
N VAL A 47 -18.00 -2.93 -1.06
CA VAL A 47 -17.07 -4.04 -0.78
C VAL A 47 -17.64 -4.95 0.29
N THR A 48 -17.82 -6.23 -0.05
CA THR A 48 -18.13 -7.29 0.93
C THR A 48 -16.85 -7.95 1.40
N LEU A 49 -16.59 -7.88 2.70
CA LEU A 49 -15.45 -8.55 3.35
C LEU A 49 -15.94 -9.80 4.08
N LYS A 50 -15.12 -10.86 4.09
CA LYS A 50 -15.40 -12.11 4.81
C LYS A 50 -14.71 -12.14 6.16
N ALA A 51 -15.34 -12.81 7.12
CA ALA A 51 -14.76 -13.02 8.43
C ALA A 51 -13.43 -13.80 8.35
N PRO A 52 -12.46 -13.48 9.22
CA PRO A 52 -11.29 -14.33 9.41
C PRO A 52 -11.68 -15.76 9.78
N THR A 53 -11.06 -16.74 9.12
CA THR A 53 -11.23 -18.14 9.49
C THR A 53 -10.53 -18.40 10.83
N PRO A 54 -11.12 -19.14 11.79
CA PRO A 54 -10.45 -19.44 13.07
C PRO A 54 -9.13 -20.22 12.92
N GLU A 55 -9.01 -21.03 11.86
CA GLU A 55 -7.83 -21.85 11.58
C GLU A 55 -7.43 -21.70 10.09
N PRO A 56 -6.67 -20.64 9.74
CA PRO A 56 -6.26 -20.41 8.35
C PRO A 56 -5.27 -21.49 7.89
N ARG A 57 -5.55 -22.15 6.77
CA ARG A 57 -4.73 -23.24 6.24
C ARG A 57 -3.91 -22.83 5.03
N ARG A 58 -4.42 -21.89 4.25
CA ARG A 58 -3.74 -21.30 3.10
C ARG A 58 -3.36 -19.87 3.41
N ILE A 59 -2.11 -19.69 3.81
CA ILE A 59 -1.55 -18.40 4.17
C ILE A 59 -0.63 -17.95 3.04
N VAL A 60 -0.87 -16.75 2.53
CA VAL A 60 0.04 -16.08 1.59
C VAL A 60 0.84 -15.04 2.37
N VAL A 61 2.17 -15.06 2.20
CA VAL A 61 3.08 -14.10 2.83
C VAL A 61 3.74 -13.28 1.73
N ILE A 62 3.65 -11.95 1.83
CA ILE A 62 4.19 -11.00 0.84
C ILE A 62 4.86 -9.85 1.59
N GLY A 63 5.88 -9.23 1.02
CA GLY A 63 6.56 -8.04 1.55
C GLY A 63 7.30 -7.33 0.41
N ASP A 64 7.88 -6.16 0.70
CA ASP A 64 8.73 -5.42 -0.24
C ASP A 64 8.03 -5.15 -1.58
N THR A 65 6.88 -4.46 -1.53
CA THR A 65 5.92 -4.41 -2.64
C THR A 65 5.85 -3.09 -3.39
N GLY A 66 6.34 -1.99 -2.81
CA GLY A 66 6.29 -0.69 -3.48
C GLY A 66 7.19 -0.61 -4.72
N CYS A 67 6.91 0.37 -5.59
CA CYS A 67 7.75 0.64 -6.74
C CYS A 67 8.82 1.69 -6.41
N ARG A 68 10.10 1.33 -6.62
CA ARG A 68 11.23 2.18 -6.30
C ARG A 68 11.34 3.41 -7.18
N LEU A 69 11.18 4.59 -6.58
CA LEU A 69 11.58 5.88 -7.16
C LEU A 69 12.33 6.71 -6.11
N LYS A 70 13.67 6.67 -6.13
CA LYS A 70 14.52 7.37 -5.16
C LYS A 70 15.69 8.10 -5.83
N ALA A 71 15.52 9.40 -6.05
CA ALA A 71 16.48 10.29 -6.66
C ALA A 71 17.82 10.35 -5.89
N SER A 72 17.76 10.46 -4.56
CA SER A 72 18.96 10.47 -3.71
C SER A 72 19.87 9.24 -3.85
N ALA A 73 19.31 8.08 -4.25
CA ALA A 73 20.06 6.85 -4.51
C ALA A 73 20.24 6.54 -6.01
N ARG A 74 19.63 7.34 -6.90
CA ARG A 74 19.54 7.07 -8.35
C ARG A 74 18.93 5.69 -8.68
N GLU A 75 17.96 5.28 -7.89
CA GLU A 75 17.26 4.00 -8.04
C GLU A 75 15.86 4.25 -8.57
N PHE A 76 15.56 3.74 -9.77
CA PHE A 76 14.27 3.92 -10.43
C PHE A 76 13.84 2.62 -11.10
N GLN A 77 12.62 2.17 -10.78
CA GLN A 77 11.95 1.06 -11.46
C GLN A 77 10.95 1.57 -12.49
N GLY A 78 10.70 0.78 -13.53
CA GLY A 78 9.61 0.98 -14.47
C GLY A 78 8.26 0.72 -13.81
N CYS A 79 7.74 1.69 -13.06
CA CYS A 79 6.52 1.52 -12.27
C CYS A 79 5.22 1.32 -13.07
N ASN A 80 5.24 1.61 -14.37
CA ASN A 80 4.17 1.31 -15.31
C ASN A 80 4.42 0.00 -16.09
N ASP A 81 5.55 -0.67 -15.84
CA ASP A 81 5.93 -1.92 -16.46
C ASP A 81 5.82 -3.09 -15.45
N PRO A 82 4.91 -4.05 -15.67
CA PRO A 82 4.73 -5.19 -14.78
C PRO A 82 5.87 -6.23 -14.84
N VAL A 83 6.88 -6.02 -15.69
CA VAL A 83 8.14 -6.78 -15.67
C VAL A 83 9.11 -6.16 -14.65
N ASP A 84 9.29 -4.85 -14.68
CA ASP A 84 10.20 -4.12 -13.77
C ASP A 84 9.65 -4.01 -12.34
N TRP A 85 8.32 -3.86 -12.22
CA TRP A 85 7.60 -3.86 -10.95
C TRP A 85 6.50 -4.94 -10.97
N PRO A 86 6.83 -6.18 -10.57
CA PRO A 86 5.96 -7.34 -10.76
C PRO A 86 4.86 -7.50 -9.71
N PHE A 87 4.72 -6.57 -8.75
CA PHE A 87 3.77 -6.69 -7.64
C PHE A 87 2.33 -7.00 -8.07
N PRO A 88 1.73 -6.33 -9.09
CA PRO A 88 0.40 -6.71 -9.57
C PRO A 88 0.30 -8.16 -10.06
N ARG A 89 1.36 -8.70 -10.68
CA ARG A 89 1.39 -10.11 -11.11
C ARG A 89 1.47 -11.06 -9.92
N VAL A 90 2.28 -10.73 -8.91
CA VAL A 90 2.37 -11.50 -7.65
C VAL A 90 1.01 -11.55 -6.96
N LEU A 91 0.31 -10.42 -6.87
CA LEU A 91 -1.02 -10.36 -6.27
C LEU A 91 -2.07 -11.15 -7.04
N ALA A 92 -2.02 -11.16 -8.37
CA ALA A 92 -2.90 -12.00 -9.19
C ALA A 92 -2.68 -13.50 -8.93
N GLN A 93 -1.42 -13.93 -8.78
CA GLN A 93 -1.10 -15.31 -8.39
C GLN A 93 -1.58 -15.62 -6.97
N ALA A 94 -1.33 -14.71 -6.01
CA ALA A 94 -1.82 -14.84 -4.65
C ALA A 94 -3.34 -15.00 -4.60
N LEU A 95 -4.08 -14.20 -5.36
CA LEU A 95 -5.54 -14.31 -5.47
C LEU A 95 -5.98 -15.66 -6.04
N ALA A 96 -5.31 -16.17 -7.07
CA ALA A 96 -5.63 -17.47 -7.67
C ALA A 96 -5.47 -18.65 -6.69
N LEU A 97 -4.61 -18.49 -5.68
CA LEU A 97 -4.47 -19.47 -4.60
C LEU A 97 -5.72 -19.55 -3.71
N LYS A 98 -6.57 -18.51 -3.66
CA LYS A 98 -7.72 -18.36 -2.76
C LYS A 98 -7.30 -18.48 -1.27
N PRO A 99 -6.46 -17.56 -0.77
CA PRO A 99 -5.93 -17.64 0.58
C PRO A 99 -7.03 -17.48 1.63
N ASP A 100 -6.84 -18.13 2.77
CA ASP A 100 -7.65 -17.93 3.97
C ASP A 100 -7.16 -16.68 4.75
N LEU A 101 -5.87 -16.34 4.58
CA LEU A 101 -5.21 -15.21 5.21
C LEU A 101 -4.07 -14.71 4.32
N VAL A 102 -3.91 -13.39 4.26
CA VAL A 102 -2.70 -12.75 3.73
C VAL A 102 -1.93 -12.07 4.85
N VAL A 103 -0.62 -12.25 4.88
CA VAL A 103 0.28 -11.53 5.81
C VAL A 103 1.21 -10.67 4.97
N HIS A 104 1.13 -9.36 5.14
CA HIS A 104 2.11 -8.45 4.55
C HIS A 104 3.17 -8.07 5.57
N VAL A 105 4.44 -8.38 5.29
CA VAL A 105 5.54 -8.28 6.25
C VAL A 105 6.25 -6.91 6.23
N GLY A 106 5.55 -5.87 5.79
CA GLY A 106 6.08 -4.50 5.68
C GLY A 106 6.63 -4.14 4.30
N ASP A 107 7.07 -2.88 4.21
CA ASP A 107 7.71 -2.29 3.04
C ASP A 107 6.76 -2.21 1.83
N TYR A 108 5.73 -1.38 1.98
CA TYR A 108 4.69 -1.14 0.98
C TYR A 108 5.02 0.05 0.08
N HIS A 109 5.65 1.10 0.63
CA HIS A 109 5.80 2.39 -0.03
C HIS A 109 7.24 2.66 -0.47
N TYR A 110 7.46 2.95 -1.74
CA TYR A 110 8.81 3.13 -2.31
C TYR A 110 8.94 4.32 -3.28
N ARG A 111 7.85 5.02 -3.57
CA ARG A 111 7.81 6.18 -4.50
C ARG A 111 8.17 7.48 -3.79
N GLU A 112 9.40 7.61 -3.33
CA GLU A 112 9.85 8.74 -2.51
C GLU A 112 10.05 10.05 -3.30
N SER A 113 10.33 9.94 -4.60
CA SER A 113 10.78 11.05 -5.48
C SER A 113 10.18 10.95 -6.88
N PRO A 114 10.16 12.03 -7.68
CA PRO A 114 9.60 12.00 -9.02
C PRO A 114 10.34 11.03 -9.96
N CYS A 115 9.60 10.49 -10.92
CA CYS A 115 10.19 9.77 -12.05
C CYS A 115 11.07 10.74 -12.87
N PRO A 116 12.34 10.38 -13.19
CA PRO A 116 13.24 11.26 -13.91
C PRO A 116 12.78 11.48 -15.36
N ALA A 117 13.04 12.68 -15.87
CA ALA A 117 12.74 13.02 -17.25
C ALA A 117 13.41 12.05 -18.23
N GLY A 118 12.64 11.56 -19.21
CA GLY A 118 13.12 10.60 -20.22
C GLY A 118 12.98 9.12 -19.82
N LEU A 119 12.64 8.80 -18.56
CA LEU A 119 12.32 7.43 -18.16
C LEU A 119 10.83 7.14 -18.35
N PHE A 120 10.46 6.73 -19.57
CA PHE A 120 9.06 6.51 -19.93
C PHE A 120 8.36 5.42 -19.09
N ALA A 121 9.12 4.44 -18.58
CA ALA A 121 8.59 3.31 -17.82
C ALA A 121 7.99 3.70 -16.46
N CYS A 122 8.26 4.89 -15.93
CA CYS A 122 7.59 5.43 -14.73
C CYS A 122 6.91 6.78 -14.96
N ALA A 123 6.83 7.25 -16.22
CA ALA A 123 6.35 8.59 -16.52
C ALA A 123 4.90 8.79 -16.02
N GLY A 124 4.65 9.94 -15.39
CA GLY A 124 3.32 10.34 -14.90
C GLY A 124 2.83 9.60 -13.65
N THR A 125 3.64 8.72 -13.07
CA THR A 125 3.26 8.02 -11.84
C THR A 125 3.33 8.96 -10.62
N PRO A 126 2.46 8.80 -9.61
CA PRO A 126 2.54 9.60 -8.39
C PRO A 126 3.79 9.21 -7.58
N TRP A 127 4.14 10.09 -6.65
CA TRP A 127 5.33 10.00 -5.82
C TRP A 127 5.17 10.96 -4.62
N GLY A 128 6.04 10.82 -3.61
CA GLY A 128 5.89 11.48 -2.31
C GLY A 128 5.15 10.59 -1.31
N TYR A 129 4.74 11.16 -0.19
CA TYR A 129 4.20 10.41 0.95
C TYR A 129 2.67 10.56 1.13
N GLY A 130 2.00 11.20 0.18
CA GLY A 130 0.54 11.35 0.17
C GLY A 130 -0.20 10.06 -0.19
N ASP A 131 -1.53 10.10 -0.06
CA ASP A 131 -2.38 8.94 -0.34
C ASP A 131 -2.36 8.52 -1.81
N ASP A 132 -2.04 9.40 -2.74
CA ASP A 132 -1.86 9.08 -4.16
C ASP A 132 -0.73 8.07 -4.42
N ALA A 133 0.41 8.23 -3.74
CA ALA A 133 1.52 7.30 -3.80
C ALA A 133 1.17 5.95 -3.14
N TRP A 134 0.52 5.97 -1.97
CA TRP A 134 0.01 4.77 -1.30
C TRP A 134 -1.02 4.00 -2.15
N GLN A 135 -1.89 4.72 -2.83
CA GLN A 135 -2.86 4.15 -3.76
C GLN A 135 -2.14 3.48 -4.93
N ALA A 136 -1.10 4.10 -5.48
CA ALA A 136 -0.34 3.54 -6.58
C ALA A 136 0.49 2.33 -6.18
N ASP A 137 1.20 2.39 -5.05
CA ASP A 137 2.08 1.30 -4.60
C ASP A 137 1.31 0.10 -4.04
N PHE A 138 0.21 0.32 -3.32
CA PHE A 138 -0.43 -0.75 -2.57
C PHE A 138 -1.92 -0.91 -2.84
N PHE A 139 -2.76 0.09 -2.54
CA PHE A 139 -4.20 -0.15 -2.47
C PHE A 139 -4.85 -0.47 -3.82
N ARG A 140 -4.47 0.21 -4.91
CA ARG A 140 -5.00 -0.10 -6.25
C ARG A 140 -4.58 -1.48 -6.74
N PRO A 141 -3.28 -1.86 -6.75
CA PRO A 141 -2.90 -3.19 -7.21
C PRO A 141 -3.45 -4.30 -6.31
N ALA A 142 -3.52 -4.09 -4.99
CA ALA A 142 -4.00 -5.10 -4.03
C ALA A 142 -5.52 -5.19 -3.91
N GLN A 143 -6.30 -4.30 -4.56
CA GLN A 143 -7.74 -4.15 -4.36
C GLN A 143 -8.50 -5.48 -4.40
N SER A 144 -8.25 -6.32 -5.40
CA SER A 144 -8.95 -7.61 -5.55
C SER A 144 -8.59 -8.60 -4.44
N LEU A 145 -7.34 -8.61 -3.97
CA LEU A 145 -6.90 -9.50 -2.90
C LEU A 145 -7.32 -8.99 -1.52
N LEU A 146 -7.37 -7.67 -1.32
CA LEU A 146 -7.94 -7.02 -0.13
C LEU A 146 -9.42 -7.36 0.05
N ALA A 147 -10.19 -7.44 -1.03
CA ALA A 147 -11.59 -7.85 -0.98
C ALA A 147 -11.78 -9.37 -0.77
N ALA A 148 -10.80 -10.19 -1.18
CA ALA A 148 -10.96 -11.64 -1.23
C ALA A 148 -10.64 -12.37 0.09
N ALA A 149 -9.73 -11.84 0.89
CA ALA A 149 -9.24 -12.48 2.11
C ALA A 149 -8.93 -11.44 3.20
N PRO A 150 -8.98 -11.82 4.50
CA PRO A 150 -8.45 -11.01 5.60
C PRO A 150 -6.93 -10.81 5.51
N TRP A 151 -6.45 -9.70 6.05
CA TRP A 151 -5.03 -9.32 6.04
C TRP A 151 -4.50 -9.07 7.44
N VAL A 152 -3.25 -9.47 7.67
CA VAL A 152 -2.40 -8.95 8.75
C VAL A 152 -1.37 -8.03 8.12
N PHE A 153 -1.30 -6.79 8.62
CA PHE A 153 -0.35 -5.79 8.19
C PHE A 153 0.74 -5.60 9.24
N VAL A 154 2.00 -5.75 8.82
CA VAL A 154 3.18 -5.39 9.60
C VAL A 154 3.85 -4.18 8.96
N ARG A 155 4.51 -3.33 9.74
CA ARG A 155 5.27 -2.19 9.23
C ARG A 155 6.73 -2.57 8.99
N GLY A 156 7.29 -2.17 7.86
CA GLY A 156 8.72 -2.29 7.57
C GLY A 156 9.46 -0.98 7.85
N ASN A 157 10.71 -0.87 7.40
CA ASN A 157 11.49 0.36 7.55
C ASN A 157 11.08 1.47 6.57
N HIS A 158 10.24 1.18 5.58
CA HIS A 158 9.63 2.19 4.72
C HIS A 158 8.43 2.89 5.38
N GLU A 159 7.82 2.27 6.38
CA GLU A 159 6.66 2.82 7.12
C GLU A 159 7.05 3.35 8.51
N ILE A 160 8.31 3.69 8.75
CA ILE A 160 8.70 4.36 10.01
C ILE A 160 8.32 5.84 9.98
N CYS A 161 8.23 6.47 11.15
CA CYS A 161 7.88 7.90 11.28
C CYS A 161 8.76 8.85 10.43
N ALA A 162 10.02 8.48 10.17
CA ALA A 162 10.94 9.28 9.36
C ALA A 162 10.72 9.16 7.84
N ARG A 163 9.81 8.29 7.39
CA ARG A 163 9.48 8.00 5.99
C ARG A 163 7.96 7.96 5.82
N ALA A 164 7.37 6.92 5.24
CA ALA A 164 5.94 6.83 5.01
C ALA A 164 5.13 6.55 6.29
N GLY A 165 5.60 6.96 7.47
CA GLY A 165 5.00 6.65 8.76
C GLY A 165 3.58 7.20 8.98
N GLN A 166 3.21 8.21 8.18
CA GLN A 166 1.91 8.88 8.22
C GLN A 166 0.82 8.14 7.45
N GLY A 167 1.23 7.22 6.55
CA GLY A 167 0.35 6.20 6.01
C GLY A 167 0.29 4.96 6.90
#